data_AF-A0A7Y5U8E3-F1
#
_entry.id   AF-A0A7Y5U8E3-F1
#
_cell.length_a   1.000
_cell.length_b   1.000
_cell.length_c   1.000
_cell.angle_alpha   90.00
_cell.angle_beta   90.00
_cell.angle_gamma   90.00
#
_symmetry.space_group_name_H-M   'P 1'
#
loop_
_entity.id
_entity.type
_entity.pdbx_description
1 polymer ?
#
loop_
_entity_poly.entity_id
_entity_poly.type
_entity_poly.pdbx_seq_one_letter_code
_entity_poly.pdbx_strand_id
1 'polypeptide(L)'
;MKIRLSAVCLALLACSACGPESQGERANAATCEAGKVHLIGEVEGRAIDESHDVSGFYFVQVGEVALDMTFGETGHLRLEWETLVADGDEVDVSKGELVMPGSTDTLMAEEGSSLIPTGDAYQFRLYWPDGSSLDGCYAQAEF
;
A
#
# COMPACT_ATOMS: atom_id res chain seq x y z
N MET A 1 30.92 -49.12 28.71
CA MET A 1 30.20 -49.19 27.42
C MET A 1 30.48 -47.88 26.69
N LYS A 2 31.16 -47.93 25.53
CA LYS A 2 31.49 -46.74 24.71
C LYS A 2 30.34 -46.52 23.73
N ILE A 3 29.77 -45.31 23.70
CA ILE A 3 28.98 -44.81 22.58
C ILE A 3 29.60 -43.47 22.18
N ARG A 4 30.07 -43.41 20.94
CA ARG A 4 30.49 -42.20 20.21
C ARG A 4 29.39 -41.85 19.19
N LEU A 5 29.52 -40.66 18.60
CA LEU A 5 28.71 -40.01 17.56
C LEU A 5 27.55 -39.18 18.13
N SER A 6 27.25 -37.97 17.67
CA SER A 6 27.82 -37.15 16.60
C SER A 6 27.41 -35.68 16.80
N ALA A 7 28.15 -34.78 16.17
CA ALA A 7 27.97 -33.34 16.13
C ALA A 7 26.56 -32.90 15.67
N VAL A 8 26.08 -31.80 16.24
CA VAL A 8 25.29 -30.79 15.52
C VAL A 8 25.79 -29.41 15.96
N CYS A 9 26.67 -28.85 15.15
CA CYS A 9 26.78 -27.40 14.99
C CYS A 9 25.64 -26.96 14.08
N LEU A 10 24.82 -25.98 14.49
CA LEU A 10 24.69 -24.72 13.77
C LEU A 10 23.79 -23.77 14.55
N ALA A 11 24.27 -22.54 14.66
CA ALA A 11 23.60 -21.39 15.23
C ALA A 11 22.37 -20.98 14.40
N LEU A 12 21.43 -20.31 15.06
CA LEU A 12 20.85 -19.06 14.58
C LEU A 12 20.21 -18.34 15.76
N LEU A 13 20.92 -17.32 16.26
CA LEU A 13 20.29 -16.24 16.99
C LEU A 13 19.27 -15.58 16.06
N ALA A 14 17.99 -15.76 16.35
CA ALA A 14 16.94 -14.86 15.89
C ALA A 14 16.47 -14.05 17.12
N CYS A 15 17.22 -12.99 17.44
CA CYS A 15 16.64 -11.85 18.13
C CYS A 15 15.91 -11.02 17.06
N SER A 16 14.62 -11.24 16.90
CA SER A 16 13.72 -10.21 16.37
C SER A 16 12.71 -9.93 17.47
N ALA A 17 12.80 -8.70 17.99
CA ALA A 17 11.93 -8.16 19.00
C ALA A 17 10.46 -8.39 18.62
N CYS A 18 9.75 -9.10 19.48
CA CYS A 18 8.30 -9.09 19.53
C CYS A 18 7.91 -7.74 20.16
N GLY A 19 7.58 -6.77 19.32
CA GLY A 19 6.93 -5.52 19.72
C GLY A 19 5.42 -5.75 19.85
N PRO A 20 4.73 -5.07 20.77
CA PRO A 20 3.35 -5.39 21.12
C PRO A 20 2.39 -5.14 19.96
N GLU A 21 1.54 -6.13 19.71
CA GLU A 21 0.42 -6.15 18.79
C GLU A 21 -0.59 -5.03 19.14
N SER A 22 -0.68 -4.01 18.29
CA SER A 22 -1.85 -3.14 18.20
C SER A 22 -1.74 -2.25 16.96
N GLN A 23 -2.19 -2.77 15.82
CA GLN A 23 -2.82 -2.10 14.67
C GLN A 23 -2.99 -3.17 13.61
N GLY A 24 -4.21 -3.27 13.03
CA GLY A 24 -4.63 -4.41 12.21
C GLY A 24 -3.56 -4.80 11.20
N GLU A 25 -3.01 -6.00 11.39
CA GLU A 25 -1.98 -6.56 10.53
C GLU A 25 -2.56 -6.60 9.12
N ARG A 26 -2.14 -5.64 8.27
CA ARG A 26 -2.39 -5.66 6.83
C ARG A 26 -1.61 -6.87 6.31
N ALA A 27 -2.18 -8.07 6.47
CA ALA A 27 -1.56 -9.35 6.14
C ALA A 27 -1.25 -9.50 4.63
N ASN A 28 -1.63 -8.51 3.82
CA ASN A 28 -1.29 -8.34 2.41
C ASN A 28 -0.89 -6.89 2.08
N ALA A 29 -0.22 -6.17 3.00
CA ALA A 29 0.26 -4.82 2.71
C ALA A 29 1.17 -4.87 1.48
N ALA A 30 0.75 -4.22 0.40
CA ALA A 30 1.56 -4.05 -0.78
C ALA A 30 2.95 -3.53 -0.37
N THR A 31 4.01 -4.22 -0.78
CA THR A 31 5.38 -3.79 -0.51
C THR A 31 5.69 -2.53 -1.30
N CYS A 32 6.29 -1.55 -0.63
CA CYS A 32 6.68 -0.30 -1.24
C CYS A 32 8.03 -0.45 -1.96
N GLU A 33 8.07 -0.09 -3.24
CA GLU A 33 9.30 0.04 -4.01
C GLU A 33 9.40 1.47 -4.54
N ALA A 34 10.57 2.09 -4.40
CA ALA A 34 10.78 3.48 -4.80
C ALA A 34 10.48 3.69 -6.29
N GLY A 35 9.69 4.73 -6.60
CA GLY A 35 9.27 5.08 -7.95
C GLY A 35 8.15 4.20 -8.52
N LYS A 36 7.61 3.26 -7.73
CA LYS A 36 6.55 2.35 -8.18
C LYS A 36 5.34 2.40 -7.25
N VAL A 37 4.19 2.10 -7.83
CA VAL A 37 2.99 1.73 -7.10
C VAL A 37 2.81 0.22 -7.22
N HIS A 38 2.68 -0.45 -6.08
CA HIS A 38 2.31 -1.85 -6.00
C HIS A 38 0.87 -1.97 -5.52
N LEU A 39 0.10 -2.82 -6.18
CA LEU A 39 -1.33 -3.01 -5.95
C LEU A 39 -1.60 -4.49 -5.73
N ILE A 40 -2.23 -4.85 -4.62
CA ILE A 40 -2.61 -6.22 -4.27
C ILE A 40 -4.06 -6.26 -3.79
N GLY A 41 -4.86 -7.15 -4.33
CA GLY A 41 -6.23 -7.35 -3.86
C GLY A 41 -7.15 -7.79 -4.97
N GLU A 42 -8.35 -7.24 -5.00
CA GLU A 42 -9.35 -7.53 -6.02
C GLU A 42 -10.02 -6.24 -6.47
N VAL A 43 -10.26 -6.16 -7.78
CA VAL A 43 -10.92 -5.05 -8.45
C VAL A 43 -11.88 -5.65 -9.47
N GLU A 44 -13.18 -5.37 -9.34
CA GLU A 44 -14.23 -5.85 -10.24
C GLU A 44 -14.21 -7.38 -10.45
N GLY A 45 -13.96 -8.15 -9.37
CA GLY A 45 -13.87 -9.61 -9.45
C GLY A 45 -12.56 -10.16 -10.02
N ARG A 46 -11.60 -9.29 -10.37
CA ARG A 46 -10.26 -9.68 -10.84
C ARG A 46 -9.23 -9.51 -9.72
N ALA A 47 -8.54 -10.60 -9.40
CA ALA A 47 -7.38 -10.54 -8.52
C ALA A 47 -6.26 -9.69 -9.15
N ILE A 48 -5.74 -8.74 -8.38
CA ILE A 48 -4.65 -7.83 -8.72
C ILE A 48 -3.44 -8.16 -7.85
N ASP A 49 -2.28 -8.30 -8.49
CA ASP A 49 -0.96 -8.36 -7.87
C ASP A 49 0.01 -7.82 -8.92
N GLU A 50 0.14 -6.50 -8.96
CA GLU A 50 0.82 -5.78 -10.03
C GLU A 50 1.69 -4.65 -9.46
N SER A 51 2.87 -4.43 -10.05
CA SER A 51 3.72 -3.27 -9.78
C SER A 51 3.92 -2.45 -11.04
N HIS A 52 3.73 -1.14 -10.94
CA HIS A 52 3.83 -0.22 -12.06
C HIS A 52 4.75 0.95 -11.74
N ASP A 53 5.57 1.35 -12.71
CA ASP A 53 6.33 2.60 -12.61
C ASP A 53 5.37 3.80 -12.59
N VAL A 54 5.64 4.73 -11.69
CA VAL A 54 4.89 5.99 -11.57
C VAL A 54 5.53 7.03 -12.48
N SER A 55 4.76 7.54 -13.43
CA SER A 55 5.20 8.52 -14.44
C SER A 55 4.75 9.96 -14.11
N GLY A 56 3.77 10.11 -13.23
CA GLY A 56 3.29 11.40 -12.74
C GLY A 56 2.92 11.31 -11.27
N PHE A 57 3.30 12.32 -10.50
CA PHE A 57 2.98 12.42 -9.08
C PHE A 57 2.68 13.88 -8.72
N TYR A 58 1.57 14.11 -8.05
CA TYR A 58 1.19 15.42 -7.56
C TYR A 58 0.57 15.30 -6.16
N PHE A 59 0.96 16.23 -5.29
CA PHE A 59 0.50 16.28 -3.91
C PHE A 59 0.09 17.70 -3.55
N VAL A 60 -1.13 17.86 -3.04
CA VAL A 60 -1.71 19.15 -2.62
C VAL A 60 -1.96 19.13 -1.13
N GLN A 61 -1.54 20.20 -0.45
CA GLN A 61 -1.75 20.38 0.99
C GLN A 61 -2.56 21.64 1.34
N VAL A 62 -2.99 22.43 0.35
CA VAL A 62 -3.74 23.67 0.56
C VAL A 62 -5.18 23.47 0.11
N GLY A 63 -6.11 23.43 1.07
CA GLY A 63 -7.51 23.04 0.82
C GLY A 63 -7.72 21.58 1.20
N GLU A 64 -8.42 20.82 0.35
CA GLU A 64 -8.45 19.36 0.44
C GLU A 64 -7.04 18.79 0.18
N VAL A 65 -6.62 17.85 1.02
CA VAL A 65 -5.34 17.18 0.83
C VAL A 65 -5.54 16.11 -0.21
N ALA A 66 -4.72 16.10 -1.25
CA ALA A 66 -4.88 15.17 -2.37
C ALA A 66 -3.56 14.59 -2.82
N LEU A 67 -3.58 13.30 -3.14
CA LEU A 67 -2.52 12.52 -3.76
C LEU A 67 -3.01 12.08 -5.13
N ASP A 68 -2.37 12.55 -6.20
CA ASP A 68 -2.64 12.12 -7.57
C ASP A 68 -1.40 11.43 -8.14
N MET A 69 -1.60 10.30 -8.80
CA MET A 69 -0.53 9.60 -9.51
C MET A 69 -0.99 9.00 -10.83
N THR A 70 -0.08 8.97 -11.80
CA THR A 70 -0.21 8.24 -13.06
C THR A 70 0.81 7.13 -13.11
N PHE A 71 0.39 5.93 -13.50
CA PHE A 71 1.22 4.72 -13.50
C PHE A 71 0.88 3.80 -14.67
N GLY A 72 1.80 2.92 -15.07
CA GLY A 72 1.52 1.91 -16.11
C GLY A 72 1.02 2.50 -17.44
N GLU A 73 1.59 3.63 -17.87
CA GLU A 73 1.23 4.47 -19.03
C GLU A 73 -0.15 5.16 -18.96
N THR A 74 -1.18 4.51 -18.44
CA THR A 74 -2.58 4.97 -18.50
C THR A 74 -3.34 4.85 -17.18
N GLY A 75 -2.78 4.16 -16.19
CA GLY A 75 -3.38 4.03 -14.87
C GLY A 75 -3.35 5.36 -14.12
N HIS A 76 -4.36 5.60 -13.32
CA HIS A 76 -4.50 6.81 -12.52
C HIS A 76 -5.06 6.48 -11.14
N LEU A 77 -4.51 7.10 -10.10
CA LEU A 77 -5.04 7.01 -8.75
C LEU A 77 -5.11 8.43 -8.17
N ARG A 78 -6.27 8.79 -7.64
CA ARG A 78 -6.50 10.02 -6.89
C ARG A 78 -7.09 9.68 -5.54
N LEU A 79 -6.44 10.12 -4.47
CA LEU A 79 -6.92 9.99 -3.10
C LEU A 79 -7.03 11.38 -2.49
N GLU A 80 -8.18 11.69 -1.90
CA GLU A 80 -8.42 12.94 -1.18
C GLU A 80 -8.77 12.64 0.27
N TRP A 81 -8.35 13.52 1.18
CA TRP A 81 -8.70 13.49 2.59
C TRP A 81 -8.68 14.90 3.21
N GLU A 82 -9.32 15.06 4.36
CA GLU A 82 -9.68 16.38 4.88
C GLU A 82 -8.54 17.12 5.59
N THR A 83 -7.63 16.39 6.25
CA THR A 83 -6.64 16.99 7.16
C THR A 83 -5.25 16.46 6.94
N LEU A 84 -4.24 17.31 7.11
CA LEU A 84 -2.86 16.82 7.22
C LEU A 84 -2.75 15.85 8.40
N VAL A 85 -2.08 14.74 8.12
CA VAL A 85 -1.92 13.57 8.97
C VAL A 85 -0.43 13.37 9.18
N ALA A 86 -0.02 13.00 10.40
CA ALA A 86 1.37 12.72 10.70
C ALA A 86 1.78 11.37 10.13
N ASP A 87 3.07 11.18 9.87
CA ASP A 87 3.59 9.90 9.41
C ASP A 87 3.23 8.77 10.38
N GLY A 88 2.68 7.69 9.82
CA GLY A 88 2.26 6.49 10.54
C GLY A 88 0.83 6.55 11.09
N ASP A 89 0.18 7.72 11.07
CA ASP A 89 -1.23 7.84 11.45
C ASP A 89 -2.15 7.47 10.27
N GLU A 90 -3.26 6.81 10.55
CA GLU A 90 -4.27 6.46 9.56
C GLU A 90 -5.30 7.58 9.39
N VAL A 91 -5.64 7.88 8.14
CA VAL A 91 -6.68 8.85 7.78
C VAL A 91 -7.69 8.21 6.84
N ASP A 92 -8.96 8.59 7.02
CA ASP A 92 -10.03 8.20 6.12
C ASP A 92 -9.90 8.94 4.79
N VAL A 93 -10.01 8.19 3.69
CA VAL A 93 -10.07 8.75 2.34
C VAL A 93 -11.49 9.25 2.11
N SER A 94 -11.66 10.57 1.95
CA SER A 94 -12.95 11.19 1.65
C SER A 94 -13.38 10.93 0.20
N LYS A 95 -12.42 10.78 -0.71
CA LYS A 95 -12.65 10.43 -2.12
C LYS A 95 -11.48 9.64 -2.69
N GLY A 96 -11.76 8.46 -3.21
CA GLY A 96 -10.78 7.64 -3.94
C GLY A 96 -11.25 7.35 -5.36
N GLU A 97 -10.41 7.62 -6.35
CA GLU A 97 -10.65 7.29 -7.76
C GLU A 97 -9.49 6.45 -8.30
N LEU A 98 -9.81 5.32 -8.94
CA LEU A 98 -8.83 4.43 -9.56
C LEU A 98 -9.23 4.13 -11.01
N VAL A 99 -8.27 4.29 -11.92
CA VAL A 99 -8.33 3.75 -13.29
C VAL A 99 -7.16 2.79 -13.43
N MET A 100 -7.42 1.51 -13.71
CA MET A 100 -6.36 0.54 -13.93
C MET A 100 -5.73 0.72 -15.32
N PRO A 101 -4.42 0.46 -15.50
CA PRO A 101 -3.76 0.48 -16.80
C PRO A 101 -4.52 -0.33 -17.86
N GLY A 102 -4.76 0.29 -19.02
CA GLY A 102 -5.51 -0.32 -20.12
C GLY A 102 -7.04 -0.37 -19.94
N SER A 103 -7.57 0.15 -18.83
CA SER A 103 -9.01 0.36 -18.61
C SER A 103 -9.43 1.79 -18.96
N THR A 104 -10.71 1.96 -19.31
CA THR A 104 -11.36 3.28 -19.39
C THR A 104 -12.32 3.53 -18.23
N ASP A 105 -12.56 2.51 -17.41
CA ASP A 105 -13.52 2.59 -16.32
C ASP A 105 -12.88 3.26 -15.11
N THR A 106 -13.62 4.19 -14.51
CA THR A 106 -13.22 4.86 -13.27
C THR A 106 -13.94 4.22 -12.11
N LEU A 107 -13.16 3.68 -11.18
CA LEU A 107 -13.63 3.03 -9.98
C LEU A 107 -13.61 4.04 -8.84
N MET A 108 -14.73 4.11 -8.13
CA MET A 108 -14.88 5.00 -6.98
C MET A 108 -14.78 4.17 -5.71
N ALA A 109 -13.86 4.55 -4.83
CA ALA A 109 -13.70 3.91 -3.54
C ALA A 109 -14.87 4.27 -2.62
N GLU A 110 -15.29 3.31 -1.80
CA GLU A 110 -16.33 3.50 -0.80
C GLU A 110 -15.79 4.08 0.51
N GLU A 111 -16.74 4.53 1.34
CA GLU A 111 -16.49 4.92 2.72
C GLU A 111 -15.79 3.79 3.48
N GLY A 112 -14.88 4.16 4.40
CA GLY A 112 -14.02 3.22 5.12
C GLY A 112 -12.69 2.93 4.43
N SER A 113 -12.48 3.45 3.21
CA SER A 113 -11.16 3.48 2.58
C SER A 113 -10.20 4.37 3.37
N SER A 114 -8.92 4.01 3.41
CA SER A 114 -7.95 4.67 4.28
C SER A 114 -6.57 4.81 3.66
N LEU A 115 -5.79 5.74 4.20
CA LEU A 115 -4.42 6.06 3.81
C LEU A 115 -3.55 6.19 5.05
N ILE A 116 -2.30 5.73 4.96
CA ILE A 116 -1.26 5.92 5.96
C ILE A 116 -0.02 6.48 5.22
N PRO A 117 0.30 7.77 5.38
CA PRO A 117 1.59 8.29 4.96
C PRO A 117 2.69 7.73 5.87
N THR A 118 3.87 7.42 5.34
CA THR A 118 5.01 6.87 6.11
C THR A 118 6.31 7.35 5.48
N GLY A 119 6.83 8.50 5.94
CA GLY A 119 8.02 9.11 5.36
C GLY A 119 7.81 9.50 3.89
N ASP A 120 8.49 8.80 3.00
CA ASP A 120 8.41 8.95 1.55
C ASP A 120 7.39 8.01 0.88
N ALA A 121 6.67 7.22 1.67
CA ALA A 121 5.70 6.24 1.19
C ALA A 121 4.26 6.59 1.59
N TYR A 122 3.32 6.06 0.81
CA TYR A 122 1.88 6.16 1.01
C TYR A 122 1.30 4.76 0.87
N GLN A 123 0.80 4.21 1.96
CA GLN A 123 0.07 2.95 1.94
C GLN A 123 -1.42 3.22 2.05
N PHE A 124 -2.23 2.58 1.21
CA PHE A 124 -3.67 2.79 1.20
C PHE A 124 -4.42 1.47 1.12
N ARG A 125 -5.68 1.52 1.53
CA ARG A 125 -6.67 0.47 1.33
C ARG A 125 -7.92 1.10 0.77
N LEU A 126 -8.38 0.60 -0.37
CA LEU A 126 -9.60 1.02 -1.02
C LEU A 126 -10.62 -0.11 -0.96
N TYR A 127 -11.85 0.23 -0.60
CA TYR A 127 -12.99 -0.68 -0.62
C TYR A 127 -13.91 -0.36 -1.79
N TRP A 128 -14.52 -1.39 -2.36
CA TRP A 128 -15.40 -1.26 -3.52
C TRP A 128 -16.84 -1.70 -3.17
N PRO A 129 -17.86 -1.26 -3.95
CA PRO A 129 -19.26 -1.59 -3.69
C PRO A 129 -19.62 -3.08 -3.71
N ASP A 130 -18.79 -3.91 -4.35
CA ASP A 130 -18.96 -5.36 -4.36
C ASP A 130 -18.38 -6.04 -3.10
N GLY A 131 -17.82 -5.28 -2.17
CA GLY A 131 -17.21 -5.74 -0.93
C GLY A 131 -15.75 -6.20 -1.09
N SER A 132 -15.18 -6.12 -2.30
CA SER A 132 -13.77 -6.38 -2.51
C SER A 132 -12.91 -5.18 -2.09
N SER A 133 -11.59 -5.40 -2.00
CA SER A 133 -10.65 -4.37 -1.56
C SER A 133 -9.34 -4.45 -2.31
N LEU A 134 -8.70 -3.31 -2.45
CA LEU A 134 -7.36 -3.16 -3.01
C LEU A 134 -6.44 -2.50 -1.97
N ASP A 135 -5.38 -3.20 -1.60
CA ASP A 135 -4.26 -2.63 -0.86
C ASP A 135 -3.24 -2.09 -1.86
N GLY A 136 -2.65 -0.94 -1.56
CA GLY A 136 -1.58 -0.40 -2.37
C GLY A 136 -0.51 0.29 -1.56
N CYS A 137 0.70 0.33 -2.13
CA CYS A 137 1.77 1.17 -1.64
C CYS A 137 2.48 1.87 -2.78
N TYR A 138 2.72 3.16 -2.60
CA TYR A 138 3.62 3.96 -3.42
C TYR A 138 4.74 4.50 -2.56
N ALA A 139 6.00 4.39 -3.01
CA ALA A 139 7.13 5.11 -2.42
C ALA A 139 7.73 6.07 -3.45
N GLN A 140 7.98 7.31 -3.05
CA GLN A 140 8.58 8.31 -3.93
C GLN A 140 10.02 7.91 -4.29
N ALA A 141 10.43 8.15 -5.54
CA ALA A 141 11.82 7.95 -5.93
C ALA A 141 12.69 9.11 -5.39
N GLU A 142 13.81 8.79 -4.74
CA GLU A 142 14.84 9.78 -4.44
C GLU A 142 15.54 10.20 -5.75
N PHE A 143 15.61 11.52 -6.01
CA PHE A 143 16.28 12.10 -7.19
C PHE A 143 17.73 12.49 -6.89
#